data_AF-A0A954RM78-F1
#
_entry.id   AF-A0A954RM78-F1
#
_cell.length_a   1.000
_cell.length_b   1.000
_cell.length_c   1.000
_cell.angle_alpha   90.00
_cell.angle_beta   90.00
_cell.angle_gamma   90.00
#
_symmetry.space_group_name_H-M   'P 1'
#
loop_
_entity.id
_entity.type
_entity.pdbx_description
1 polymer ?
#
loop_
_entity_poly.entity_id
_entity_poly.type
_entity_poly.pdbx_seq_one_letter_code
_entity_poly.pdbx_strand_id
1 'polypeptide(L)'
;MADGFTNIVLRRGDIGINYNFGERPGLLDGSGDANHDGIFDSADLLLVFQAGEYEDLIDNNSIFEEGDWNHDGDFTSADIVLALQYGNYKR
;
A
#
# COMPACT_ATOMS: atom_id res chain seq x y z
N MET A 1 -8.59 7.94 23.41
CA MET A 1 -7.22 7.62 23.88
C MET A 1 -6.31 8.01 22.74
N ALA A 2 -5.33 8.89 22.97
CA ALA A 2 -4.34 9.23 21.95
C ALA A 2 -3.24 8.18 21.99
N ASP A 3 -2.83 7.70 20.81
CA ASP A 3 -1.63 6.89 20.68
C ASP A 3 -0.39 7.76 20.95
N GLY A 4 0.64 7.17 21.54
CA GLY A 4 1.86 7.87 21.94
C GLY A 4 3.03 6.93 22.15
N PHE A 5 4.12 7.17 21.42
CA PHE A 5 5.36 6.42 21.56
C PHE A 5 6.27 7.07 22.59
N THR A 6 6.93 6.25 23.41
CA THR A 6 7.89 6.73 24.44
C THR A 6 9.30 6.92 23.88
N ASN A 7 9.64 6.15 22.85
CA ASN A 7 10.95 6.15 22.21
C ASN A 7 10.84 5.57 20.80
N ILE A 8 11.60 6.13 19.86
CA ILE A 8 11.78 5.62 18.51
C ILE A 8 13.25 5.23 18.36
N VAL A 9 13.53 4.00 17.91
CA VAL A 9 14.89 3.50 17.68
C VAL A 9 15.15 3.46 16.17
N LEU A 10 15.93 4.41 15.68
CA LEU A 10 16.41 4.42 14.29
C LEU A 10 17.88 3.99 14.25
N ARG A 11 18.22 3.05 13.37
CA ARG A 11 19.59 2.65 13.08
C ARG A 11 20.13 3.47 11.91
N ARG A 12 21.45 3.61 11.85
CA ARG A 12 22.12 4.24 10.71
C ARG A 12 21.85 3.38 9.47
N GLY A 13 21.18 3.96 8.47
CA GLY A 13 20.80 3.27 7.23
C GLY A 13 19.29 3.07 7.06
N ASP A 14 18.49 3.38 8.09
CA ASP A 14 17.03 3.28 8.04
C ASP A 14 16.43 4.49 7.29
N ILE A 15 16.73 4.60 6.00
CA ILE A 15 16.16 5.61 5.09
C ILE A 15 15.03 4.92 4.34
N GLY A 16 13.81 5.49 4.40
CA GLY A 16 12.64 4.94 3.72
C GLY A 16 12.02 3.70 4.37
N ILE A 17 12.41 3.37 5.61
CA ILE A 17 11.80 2.26 6.34
C ILE A 17 10.52 2.75 7.02
N ASN A 18 9.38 2.23 6.59
CA ASN A 18 8.10 2.44 7.23
C ASN A 18 7.99 1.54 8.49
N TYR A 19 7.96 2.15 9.68
CA TYR A 19 7.82 1.44 10.96
C TYR A 19 6.37 1.27 11.41
N ASN A 20 5.40 1.65 10.56
CA ASN A 20 3.98 1.50 10.80
C ASN A 20 3.56 1.97 12.20
N PHE A 21 3.87 3.24 12.55
CA PHE A 21 3.78 3.85 13.89
C PHE A 21 2.36 3.82 14.51
N GLY A 22 1.82 2.64 14.79
CA GLY A 22 0.47 2.43 15.33
C GLY A 22 -0.65 2.75 14.36
N GLU A 23 -0.33 3.02 13.10
CA GLU A 23 -1.32 3.42 12.12
C GLU A 23 -1.94 2.17 11.48
N ARG A 24 -3.21 2.25 11.10
CA ARG A 24 -3.97 1.06 10.68
C ARG A 24 -3.30 0.47 9.43
N PRO A 25 -3.19 -0.87 9.31
CA PRO A 25 -2.79 -1.51 8.05
C PRO A 25 -3.60 -0.87 6.90
N GLY A 26 -2.90 -0.39 5.87
CA GLY A 26 -3.50 0.25 4.69
C GLY A 26 -3.62 1.78 4.70
N LEU A 27 -3.08 2.53 5.68
CA LEU A 27 -3.25 4.00 5.74
C LEU A 27 -1.99 4.87 5.56
N LEU A 28 -0.77 4.31 5.46
CA LEU A 28 0.47 5.11 5.58
C LEU A 28 1.50 5.02 4.48
N ASP A 29 1.68 3.85 3.89
CA ASP A 29 2.20 3.85 2.54
C ASP A 29 1.02 4.22 1.68
N GLY A 30 1.21 5.23 0.82
CA GLY A 30 0.15 5.70 -0.07
C GLY A 30 -0.45 4.51 -0.80
N SER A 31 -1.62 4.06 -0.35
CA SER A 31 -2.40 3.02 -1.02
C SER A 31 -2.51 3.43 -2.47
N GLY A 32 -2.01 2.63 -3.41
CA GLY A 32 -1.91 3.03 -4.81
C GLY A 32 -0.49 3.16 -5.37
N ASP A 33 0.53 3.40 -4.55
CA ASP A 33 1.94 3.59 -5.00
C ASP A 33 2.67 2.24 -5.15
N ALA A 34 2.22 1.41 -6.08
CA ALA A 34 2.74 0.06 -6.28
C ALA A 34 4.22 0.03 -6.71
N ASN A 35 4.72 1.10 -7.33
CA ASN A 35 6.10 1.18 -7.79
C ASN A 35 7.08 1.85 -6.77
N HIS A 36 6.55 2.34 -5.64
CA HIS A 36 7.28 3.02 -4.56
C HIS A 36 8.01 4.31 -4.99
N ASP A 37 7.47 5.05 -5.95
CA ASP A 37 8.02 6.33 -6.40
C ASP A 37 7.46 7.55 -5.65
N GLY A 38 6.51 7.33 -4.74
CA GLY A 38 5.85 8.34 -3.92
C GLY A 38 4.68 9.03 -4.63
N ILE A 39 4.26 8.55 -5.81
CA ILE A 39 3.20 9.12 -6.62
C ILE A 39 2.25 8.00 -7.06
N PHE A 40 1.03 7.99 -6.54
CA PHE A 40 -0.01 7.14 -7.12
C PHE A 40 -0.47 7.72 -8.47
N ASP A 41 -0.11 7.09 -9.58
CA ASP A 41 -0.57 7.45 -10.91
C ASP A 41 -0.92 6.23 -11.80
N SER A 42 -1.05 6.46 -13.12
CA SER A 42 -1.37 5.41 -14.07
C SER A 42 -0.30 4.32 -14.20
N ALA A 43 0.95 4.61 -13.85
CA ALA A 43 2.06 3.67 -13.87
C ALA A 43 1.87 2.58 -12.81
N ASP A 44 1.41 2.93 -11.61
CA ASP A 44 1.10 1.94 -10.57
C ASP A 44 -0.06 1.04 -10.98
N LEU A 45 -1.13 1.63 -11.52
CA LEU A 45 -2.26 0.87 -12.03
C LEU A 45 -1.82 -0.09 -13.14
N LEU A 46 -0.96 0.36 -14.06
CA LEU A 46 -0.41 -0.51 -15.09
C LEU A 46 0.43 -1.65 -14.49
N LEU A 47 1.21 -1.39 -13.45
CA LEU A 47 2.05 -2.38 -12.77
C LEU A 47 1.20 -3.49 -12.12
N VAL A 48 0.20 -3.12 -11.32
CA VAL A 48 -0.66 -4.11 -10.62
C VAL A 48 -1.50 -4.91 -11.61
N PHE A 49 -1.99 -4.30 -12.70
CA PHE A 49 -2.70 -5.05 -13.74
C PHE A 49 -1.80 -5.98 -14.57
N GLN A 50 -0.48 -5.74 -14.60
CA GLN A 50 0.46 -6.66 -15.22
C GLN A 50 0.72 -7.91 -14.38
N ALA A 51 0.53 -7.86 -13.06
CA ALA A 51 0.58 -9.04 -12.19
C ALA A 51 -0.54 -10.04 -12.52
N GLY A 52 -1.71 -9.52 -12.92
CA GLY A 52 -2.81 -10.34 -13.43
C GLY A 52 -3.69 -10.97 -12.36
N GLU A 53 -3.65 -10.43 -11.13
CA GLU A 53 -4.33 -10.99 -9.96
C GLU A 53 -5.65 -10.29 -9.63
N TYR A 54 -6.01 -9.26 -10.40
CA TYR A 54 -7.27 -8.54 -10.22
C TYR A 54 -8.48 -9.48 -10.36
N GLU A 55 -9.17 -9.72 -9.24
CA GLU A 55 -10.37 -10.58 -9.16
C GLU A 55 -10.17 -11.96 -9.82
N ASP A 56 -9.00 -12.58 -9.62
CA ASP A 56 -8.64 -13.87 -10.25
C ASP A 56 -9.22 -15.12 -9.55
N LEU A 57 -9.83 -14.94 -8.37
CA LEU A 57 -10.40 -15.98 -7.50
C LEU A 57 -9.37 -16.91 -6.83
N ILE A 58 -8.11 -16.47 -6.73
CA ILE A 58 -7.06 -17.18 -6.01
C ILE A 58 -6.80 -16.46 -4.70
N ASP A 59 -7.33 -16.99 -3.60
CA ASP A 59 -7.17 -16.33 -2.30
C ASP A 59 -5.68 -16.26 -1.86
N ASN A 60 -5.26 -15.12 -1.31
CA ASN A 60 -3.95 -14.83 -0.71
C ASN A 60 -2.76 -14.98 -1.68
N ASN A 61 -2.92 -14.57 -2.95
CA ASN A 61 -1.82 -14.56 -3.91
C ASN A 61 -1.23 -13.17 -4.19
N SER A 62 -1.82 -12.09 -3.68
CA SER A 62 -1.34 -10.73 -3.94
C SER A 62 -0.50 -10.13 -2.82
N ILE A 63 0.53 -9.39 -3.22
CA ILE A 63 1.29 -8.48 -2.35
C ILE A 63 1.00 -7.01 -2.70
N PHE A 64 1.55 -6.07 -1.93
CA PHE A 64 1.35 -4.63 -2.14
C PHE A 64 1.70 -4.15 -3.56
N GLU A 65 2.84 -4.60 -4.10
CA GLU A 65 3.28 -4.30 -5.47
C GLU A 65 2.39 -4.91 -6.56
N GLU A 66 1.58 -5.90 -6.20
CA GLU A 66 0.65 -6.62 -7.08
C GLU A 66 -0.81 -6.12 -6.92
N GLY A 67 -1.07 -5.26 -5.93
CA GLY A 67 -2.34 -4.56 -5.76
C GLY A 67 -3.03 -4.76 -4.40
N ASP A 68 -2.46 -5.55 -3.48
CA ASP A 68 -2.98 -5.73 -2.11
C ASP A 68 -2.70 -4.50 -1.24
N TRP A 69 -3.47 -3.44 -1.44
CA TRP A 69 -3.31 -2.16 -0.72
C TRP A 69 -4.08 -2.13 0.59
N ASN A 70 -5.00 -3.07 0.80
CA ASN A 70 -5.75 -3.21 2.04
C ASN A 70 -5.17 -4.28 3.00
N HIS A 71 -4.19 -5.07 2.52
CA HIS A 71 -3.48 -6.12 3.24
C HIS A 71 -4.37 -7.32 3.62
N ASP A 72 -5.36 -7.64 2.79
CA ASP A 72 -6.18 -8.86 2.93
C ASP A 72 -5.65 -10.04 2.11
N GLY A 73 -4.60 -9.82 1.33
CA GLY A 73 -3.93 -10.83 0.52
C GLY A 73 -4.48 -10.97 -0.91
N ASP A 74 -5.46 -10.16 -1.29
CA ASP A 74 -6.14 -10.28 -2.59
C ASP A 74 -6.20 -8.92 -3.31
N PHE A 75 -5.87 -8.87 -4.60
CA PHE A 75 -6.10 -7.66 -5.39
C PHE A 75 -7.56 -7.58 -5.88
N THR A 76 -8.36 -6.74 -5.23
CA THR A 76 -9.78 -6.59 -5.56
C THR A 76 -10.19 -5.14 -5.82
N SER A 77 -11.45 -4.97 -6.22
CA SER A 77 -12.09 -3.65 -6.25
C SER A 77 -11.98 -2.89 -4.91
N ALA A 78 -11.86 -3.58 -3.77
CA ALA A 78 -11.73 -2.93 -2.46
C ALA A 78 -10.41 -2.16 -2.33
N ASP A 79 -9.32 -2.71 -2.85
CA ASP A 79 -7.99 -2.10 -2.89
C ASP A 79 -7.99 -0.85 -3.75
N ILE A 80 -8.56 -0.93 -4.95
CA ILE A 80 -8.69 0.23 -5.84
C ILE A 80 -9.49 1.34 -5.17
N VAL A 81 -10.60 1.00 -4.51
CA VAL A 81 -11.40 2.00 -3.78
C VAL A 81 -10.61 2.60 -2.62
N LEU A 82 -9.84 1.79 -1.89
CA LEU A 82 -8.96 2.27 -0.82
C LEU A 82 -7.91 3.25 -1.38
N ALA A 83 -7.22 2.90 -2.44
CA ALA A 83 -6.24 3.75 -3.11
C ALA A 83 -6.83 5.04 -3.67
N LEU A 84 -8.05 5.01 -4.20
CA LEU A 84 -8.71 6.24 -4.65
C LEU A 84 -9.17 7.12 -3.48
N GLN A 85 -9.50 6.53 -2.33
CA GLN A 85 -9.90 7.27 -1.13
C GLN A 85 -8.71 7.91 -0.40
N TYR A 86 -7.57 7.21 -0.32
CA TYR A 86 -6.44 7.60 0.52
C TYR A 86 -5.13 7.86 -0.25
N GLY A 87 -4.98 7.33 -1.47
CA GLY A 87 -3.75 7.30 -2.26
C GLY A 87 -3.33 8.58 -2.97
N ASN A 88 -4.09 9.68 -2.86
CA ASN A 88 -3.75 10.95 -3.53
C ASN A 88 -3.45 10.80 -5.04
N TYR A 89 -4.31 10.10 -5.77
CA TYR A 89 -4.14 9.85 -7.21
C TYR A 89 -3.79 11.12 -8.00
N LYS A 90 -2.70 11.05 -8.77
CA LYS A 90 -2.20 12.09 -9.64
C LYS A 90 -2.31 11.66 -11.10
N ARG A 91 -2.53 12.65 -11.97
CA ARG A 91 -2.74 12.46 -13.40
C ARG A 91 -1.70 13.23 -14.19
#